data_AF-A0A955KYY4-F1
#
_entry.id   AF-A0A955KYY4-F1
#
_cell.length_a   1.000
_cell.length_b   1.000
_cell.length_c   1.000
_cell.angle_alpha   90.00
_cell.angle_beta   90.00
_cell.angle_gamma   90.00
#
_symmetry.space_group_name_H-M   'P 1'
#
loop_
_entity.id
_entity.type
_entity.pdbx_description
1 polymer ?
#
loop_
_entity_poly.entity_id
_entity_poly.type
_entity_poly.pdbx_seq_one_letter_code
_entity_poly.pdbx_strand_id
1 'polypeptide(L)'
;MDENSQKVVEKALEREMDLLEYVDSMAAKHRGVWDALDISYTDFVRTHHPSQTATVQYMLQKSFDNDDIYLGEYEGAYCVGCEAFKKPSDLTPDGMCPIHKKPVQFLKEKNYFFRLKKYEQALIEFYQNTPDFIMPENRKNE
;
A
#
# COMPACT_ATOMS: atom_id res chain seq x y z
N MET A 1 6.46 7.52 7.27
CA MET A 1 5.06 7.95 7.30
C MET A 1 4.53 7.92 5.89
N ASP A 2 3.42 7.22 5.68
CA ASP A 2 2.75 7.15 4.39
C ASP A 2 1.69 8.26 4.28
N GLU A 3 1.75 9.02 3.19
CA GLU A 3 1.05 10.28 2.97
C GLU A 3 0.28 10.31 1.65
N ASN A 4 0.46 9.33 0.76
CA ASN A 4 -0.01 9.40 -0.63
C ASN A 4 -1.35 8.69 -0.88
N SER A 5 -2.09 8.32 0.16
CA SER A 5 -3.38 7.64 0.00
C SER A 5 -4.53 8.63 -0.27
N GLN A 6 -5.56 8.15 -0.99
CA GLN A 6 -6.77 8.93 -1.24
C GLN A 6 -7.42 9.40 0.07
N LYS A 7 -7.39 8.58 1.11
CA LYS A 7 -7.93 8.93 2.43
C LYS A 7 -7.24 10.14 3.05
N VAL A 8 -5.94 10.33 2.82
CA VAL A 8 -5.21 11.50 3.33
C VAL A 8 -5.74 12.76 2.66
N VAL A 9 -5.94 12.73 1.33
CA VAL A 9 -6.50 13.84 0.56
C VAL A 9 -7.93 14.17 1.01
N GLU A 10 -8.79 13.16 1.12
CA GLU A 10 -10.17 13.34 1.60
C GLU A 10 -10.22 13.98 2.99
N LYS A 11 -9.34 13.56 3.91
CA LYS A 11 -9.28 14.11 5.27
C LYS A 11 -8.72 15.53 5.34
N ALA A 12 -7.79 15.90 4.46
CA ALA A 12 -7.33 17.28 4.36
C ALA A 12 -8.49 18.20 3.92
N LEU A 13 -9.24 17.78 2.90
CA LEU A 13 -10.41 18.50 2.39
C LEU A 13 -11.53 18.63 3.43
N GLU A 14 -11.88 17.54 4.13
CA GLU A 14 -12.88 17.57 5.22
C GLU A 14 -12.52 18.56 6.34
N ARG A 15 -11.23 18.82 6.54
CA ARG A 15 -10.71 19.74 7.56
C ARG A 15 -10.44 21.13 7.03
N GLU A 16 -10.73 21.39 5.75
CA GLU A 16 -10.46 22.65 5.07
C GLU A 16 -8.98 23.07 5.19
N MET A 17 -8.07 22.09 5.19
CA MET A 17 -6.62 22.30 5.27
C MET A 17 -5.95 22.08 3.92
N ASP A 18 -4.86 22.80 3.67
CA ASP A 18 -3.96 22.45 2.58
C ASP A 18 -3.37 21.04 2.82
N LEU A 19 -3.14 20.29 1.73
CA LEU A 19 -2.69 18.91 1.81
C LEU A 19 -1.32 18.79 2.48
N LEU A 20 -0.37 19.67 2.13
CA LEU A 20 0.97 19.66 2.71
C LEU A 20 0.91 20.04 4.19
N GLU A 21 0.15 21.08 4.54
CA GLU A 21 -0.05 21.46 5.93
C GLU A 21 -0.67 20.32 6.76
N TYR A 22 -1.64 19.61 6.19
CA TYR A 22 -2.28 18.48 6.85
C TYR A 22 -1.28 17.34 7.13
N VAL A 23 -0.51 16.91 6.12
CA VAL A 23 0.47 15.82 6.31
C VAL A 23 1.64 16.23 7.20
N ASP A 24 2.05 17.51 7.16
CA ASP A 24 3.06 18.07 8.07
C ASP A 24 2.59 18.02 9.52
N SER A 25 1.32 18.38 9.78
CA SER A 25 0.73 18.30 11.11
C SER A 25 0.67 16.86 11.63
N MET A 26 0.39 15.90 10.75
CA MET A 26 0.40 14.48 11.08
C MET A 26 1.81 13.96 11.37
N ALA A 27 2.80 14.37 10.56
CA ALA A 27 4.20 14.00 10.76
C ALA A 27 4.73 14.53 12.10
N ALA A 28 4.39 15.77 12.47
CA ALA A 28 4.73 16.35 13.76
C ALA A 28 4.14 15.55 14.92
N LYS A 29 2.87 15.12 14.82
CA LYS A 29 2.23 14.28 15.84
C LYS A 29 2.90 12.91 15.98
N HIS A 30 3.21 12.24 14.86
CA HIS A 30 3.92 10.96 14.89
C HIS A 30 5.30 11.08 15.52
N ARG A 31 6.07 12.14 15.18
CA ARG A 31 7.35 12.40 15.84
C ARG A 31 7.19 12.64 17.35
N GLY A 32 6.19 13.42 17.76
CA GLY A 32 5.90 13.61 19.18
C GLY A 32 5.59 12.32 19.94
N VAL A 33 4.97 11.33 19.29
CA VAL A 33 4.79 9.98 19.89
C VAL A 33 6.12 9.25 20.04
N TRP A 34 6.99 9.29 19.01
CA TRP A 34 8.31 8.67 19.09
C TRP A 34 9.18 9.31 20.17
N ASP A 35 9.16 10.63 20.28
CA ASP A 35 9.91 11.39 21.28
C ASP A 35 9.39 11.09 22.70
N ALA A 36 8.07 10.99 22.89
CA ALA A 36 7.46 10.65 24.17
C ALA A 36 7.76 9.20 24.62
N LEU A 37 8.08 8.31 23.68
CA LEU A 37 8.48 6.93 23.94
C LEU A 37 10.02 6.77 24.05
N ASP A 38 10.78 7.87 23.94
CA ASP A 38 12.25 7.87 23.93
C ASP A 38 12.84 6.94 22.86
N ILE A 39 12.20 6.90 21.68
CA ILE A 39 12.63 6.06 20.57
C ILE A 39 13.64 6.81 19.72
N SER A 40 14.88 6.32 19.72
CA SER A 40 15.93 6.78 18.81
C SER A 40 15.75 6.17 17.42
N TYR A 41 15.86 6.99 16.38
CA TYR A 41 15.87 6.56 14.98
C TYR A 41 16.88 7.39 14.18
N THR A 42 17.42 6.83 13.10
CA THR A 42 18.37 7.53 12.23
C THR A 42 17.68 8.36 11.15
N ASP A 43 16.44 8.03 10.81
CA ASP A 43 15.66 8.73 9.79
C ASP A 43 14.16 8.61 10.06
N PHE A 44 13.41 9.64 9.65
CA PHE A 44 11.95 9.67 9.65
C PHE A 44 11.48 9.88 8.21
N VAL A 45 11.38 8.79 7.45
CA VAL A 45 11.03 8.84 6.03
C VAL A 45 9.59 9.29 5.82
N ARG A 46 9.36 10.18 4.85
CA ARG A 46 8.04 10.69 4.43
C ARG A 46 7.86 10.43 2.93
N THR A 47 6.71 9.89 2.52
CA THR A 47 6.54 9.39 1.14
C THR A 47 6.37 10.48 0.09
N HIS A 48 6.04 11.72 0.47
CA HIS A 48 6.03 12.85 -0.47
C HIS A 48 7.42 13.48 -0.72
N HIS A 49 8.46 13.07 0.02
CA HIS A 49 9.79 13.69 -0.10
C HIS A 49 10.38 13.48 -1.51
N PRO A 50 11.01 14.50 -2.14
CA PRO A 50 11.47 14.40 -3.53
C PRO A 50 12.39 13.21 -3.82
N SER A 51 13.26 12.84 -2.88
CA SER A 51 14.13 11.66 -3.03
C SER A 51 13.37 10.34 -3.05
N GLN A 52 12.27 10.23 -2.29
CA GLN A 52 11.40 9.07 -2.28
C GLN A 52 10.64 8.99 -3.61
N THR A 53 10.07 10.11 -4.07
CA THR A 53 9.43 10.19 -5.38
C THR A 53 10.37 9.78 -6.51
N ALA A 54 11.61 10.30 -6.51
CA ALA A 54 12.61 9.94 -7.53
C ALA A 54 12.97 8.45 -7.49
N THR A 55 13.09 7.86 -6.30
CA THR A 55 13.38 6.43 -6.13
C THR A 55 12.25 5.56 -6.67
N VAL A 56 11.00 5.90 -6.34
CA VAL A 56 9.82 5.17 -6.84
C VAL A 56 9.71 5.28 -8.36
N GLN A 57 9.90 6.47 -8.92
CA GLN A 57 9.90 6.67 -10.38
C GLN A 57 10.98 5.83 -11.07
N TYR A 58 12.18 5.80 -10.51
CA TYR A 58 13.27 4.96 -11.01
C TYR A 58 12.89 3.48 -11.02
N MET A 59 12.34 2.96 -9.92
CA MET A 59 11.94 1.55 -9.79
C MET A 59 10.79 1.19 -10.74
N LEU A 60 9.81 2.08 -10.91
CA LEU A 60 8.72 1.90 -11.86
C LEU A 60 9.23 1.89 -13.30
N GLN A 61 10.11 2.82 -13.67
CA GLN A 61 10.70 2.85 -15.00
C GLN A 61 11.50 1.58 -15.29
N LYS A 62 12.32 1.13 -14.33
CA LYS A 62 13.08 -0.12 -14.47
C LYS A 62 12.18 -1.35 -14.66
N SER A 63 11.10 -1.43 -13.90
CA SER A 63 10.11 -2.51 -14.03
C SER A 63 9.38 -2.44 -15.39
N PHE A 64 9.05 -1.23 -15.86
CA PHE A 64 8.44 -1.03 -17.18
C PHE A 64 9.39 -1.45 -18.31
N ASP A 65 10.64 -1.00 -18.26
CA ASP A 65 11.67 -1.33 -19.25
C ASP A 65 11.96 -2.86 -19.31
N ASN A 66 11.74 -3.58 -18.21
CA ASN A 66 11.89 -5.03 -18.10
C ASN A 66 10.64 -5.84 -18.52
N ASP A 67 9.62 -5.19 -19.09
CA ASP A 67 8.31 -5.77 -19.42
C ASP A 67 7.61 -6.40 -18.20
N ASP A 68 7.85 -5.86 -17.00
CA ASP A 68 7.15 -6.29 -15.79
C ASP A 68 5.87 -5.49 -15.54
N ILE A 69 5.69 -4.36 -16.24
CA ILE A 69 4.50 -3.53 -16.14
C ILE A 69 3.72 -3.58 -17.45
N TYR A 70 2.42 -3.87 -17.38
CA TYR A 70 1.54 -3.88 -18.54
C TYR A 70 0.21 -3.17 -18.23
N LEU A 71 -0.39 -2.58 -19.26
CA LEU A 71 -1.72 -1.99 -19.14
C LEU A 71 -2.77 -3.10 -19.20
N GLY A 72 -3.68 -3.11 -18.23
CA GLY A 72 -4.79 -4.05 -18.18
C GLY A 72 -6.09 -3.38 -17.77
N GLU A 73 -7.19 -4.09 -17.93
CA GLU A 73 -8.46 -3.77 -17.29
C GLU A 73 -8.69 -4.77 -16.17
N TYR A 74 -9.03 -4.27 -14.98
CA TYR A 74 -9.51 -5.13 -13.91
C TYR A 74 -10.89 -4.67 -13.50
N GLU A 75 -11.79 -5.64 -13.39
CA GLU A 75 -13.12 -5.45 -12.84
C GLU A 75 -13.28 -6.29 -11.59
N GLY A 76 -13.80 -5.68 -10.53
CA GLY A 76 -13.97 -6.39 -9.28
C GLY A 76 -14.64 -5.57 -8.20
N ALA A 77 -15.07 -6.27 -7.15
CA ALA A 77 -15.51 -5.65 -5.92
C ALA A 77 -14.32 -4.95 -5.24
N TYR A 78 -14.43 -3.65 -4.95
CA TYR A 78 -13.41 -2.83 -4.34
C TYR A 78 -13.90 -2.28 -3.00
N CYS A 79 -13.07 -2.40 -1.97
CA CYS A 79 -13.35 -1.80 -0.67
C CYS A 79 -12.49 -0.55 -0.47
N VAL A 80 -13.11 0.63 -0.52
CA VAL A 80 -12.44 1.93 -0.28
C VAL A 80 -11.75 1.98 1.08
N GLY A 81 -12.35 1.39 2.12
CA GLY A 81 -11.74 1.32 3.45
C GLY A 81 -10.45 0.49 3.48
N CYS A 82 -10.38 -0.61 2.72
CA CYS A 82 -9.17 -1.42 2.63
C CYS A 82 -8.17 -0.92 1.58
N GLU A 83 -8.58 -0.02 0.69
CA GLU A 83 -7.83 0.34 -0.54
C GLU A 83 -7.42 -0.90 -1.35
N ALA A 84 -8.34 -1.87 -1.46
CA ALA A 84 -8.06 -3.15 -2.08
C ALA A 84 -9.28 -3.76 -2.76
N PHE A 85 -9.03 -4.49 -3.85
CA PHE A 85 -9.98 -5.39 -4.47
C PHE A 85 -10.25 -6.61 -3.57
N LYS A 86 -11.48 -7.10 -3.62
CA LYS A 86 -12.00 -8.22 -2.84
C LYS A 86 -12.49 -9.31 -3.78
N LYS A 87 -12.06 -10.54 -3.53
CA LYS A 87 -12.66 -11.71 -4.17
C LYS A 87 -14.05 -11.93 -3.56
N PRO A 88 -14.97 -12.61 -4.28
CA PRO A 88 -16.27 -12.98 -3.71
C PRO A 88 -16.15 -13.76 -2.38
N SER A 89 -15.11 -14.59 -2.23
CA SER A 89 -14.79 -15.32 -0.99
C SER A 89 -14.39 -14.42 0.19
N ASP A 90 -13.98 -13.19 -0.08
CA ASP A 90 -13.51 -12.23 0.93
C ASP A 90 -14.66 -11.34 1.45
N LEU A 91 -15.88 -11.53 0.94
CA LEU A 91 -17.06 -10.73 1.25
C LEU A 91 -18.01 -11.50 2.18
N THR A 92 -18.81 -10.76 2.94
CA THR A 92 -19.94 -11.35 3.68
C THR A 92 -21.01 -11.86 2.70
N PRO A 93 -21.95 -12.72 3.15
CA PRO A 93 -23.06 -13.19 2.31
C PRO A 93 -23.87 -12.04 1.68
N ASP A 94 -23.93 -10.89 2.35
CA ASP A 94 -24.62 -9.68 1.88
C ASP A 94 -23.74 -8.78 0.97
N GLY A 95 -22.58 -9.26 0.53
CA GLY A 95 -21.67 -8.52 -0.36
C GLY A 95 -20.92 -7.37 0.31
N MET A 96 -20.73 -7.41 1.62
CA MET A 96 -20.04 -6.36 2.37
C MET A 96 -18.59 -6.73 2.70
N CYS A 97 -17.74 -5.73 2.90
CA CYS A 97 -16.40 -5.96 3.45
C CYS A 97 -16.52 -6.41 4.92
N PRO A 98 -15.90 -7.54 5.33
CA PRO A 98 -16.01 -8.05 6.70
C PRO A 98 -15.36 -7.15 7.75
N ILE A 99 -14.35 -6.36 7.34
CA ILE A 99 -13.61 -5.44 8.21
C ILE A 99 -14.41 -4.14 8.41
N HIS A 100 -14.79 -3.49 7.31
CA HIS A 100 -15.40 -2.16 7.35
C HIS A 100 -16.93 -2.17 7.44
N LYS A 101 -17.56 -3.35 7.27
CA LYS A 101 -19.02 -3.55 7.29
C LYS A 101 -19.77 -2.57 6.39
N LYS A 102 -19.16 -2.26 5.24
CA LYS A 102 -19.70 -1.38 4.21
C LYS A 102 -19.83 -2.17 2.90
N PRO A 103 -20.83 -1.85 2.07
CA PRO A 103 -20.93 -2.42 0.73
C PRO A 103 -19.69 -2.09 -0.08
N VAL A 104 -19.21 -3.06 -0.85
CA VAL A 104 -18.12 -2.86 -1.81
C VAL A 104 -18.64 -2.21 -3.08
N GLN A 105 -17.79 -1.46 -3.76
CA GLN A 105 -18.10 -0.84 -5.05
C GLN A 105 -17.61 -1.74 -6.17
N PHE A 106 -18.39 -1.94 -7.23
CA PHE A 106 -17.88 -2.62 -8.40
C PHE A 106 -17.14 -1.60 -9.28
N LEU A 107 -15.83 -1.75 -9.38
CA LEU A 107 -14.99 -0.87 -10.19
C LEU A 107 -14.47 -1.64 -11.38
N LYS A 108 -14.55 -1.00 -12.55
CA LYS A 108 -13.85 -1.43 -13.76
C LYS A 108 -12.89 -0.33 -14.14
N GLU A 109 -11.60 -0.57 -13.93
CA GLU A 109 -10.57 0.42 -14.13
C GLU A 109 -9.46 -0.10 -15.04
N LYS A 110 -9.01 0.79 -15.94
CA LYS A 110 -7.76 0.61 -16.68
C LYS A 110 -6.62 0.99 -15.75
N ASN A 111 -5.80 0.02 -15.39
CA ASN A 111 -4.66 0.21 -14.50
C ASN A 111 -3.40 -0.41 -15.09
N TYR A 112 -2.25 0.07 -14.63
CA TYR A 112 -0.97 -0.60 -14.86
C TYR A 112 -0.81 -1.71 -13.83
N PHE A 113 -0.53 -2.92 -14.30
CA PHE A 113 -0.35 -4.10 -13.47
C PHE A 113 1.12 -4.54 -13.50
N PHE A 114 1.59 -5.04 -12.37
CA PHE A 114 2.88 -5.70 -12.26
C PHE A 114 2.73 -7.20 -12.53
N ARG A 115 3.62 -7.79 -13.32
CA ARG A 115 3.65 -9.23 -13.64
C ARG A 115 4.21 -10.05 -12.47
N LEU A 116 3.58 -9.97 -11.30
CA LEU A 116 4.03 -10.68 -10.11
C LEU A 116 4.22 -12.19 -10.34
N LYS A 117 3.34 -12.80 -11.15
CA LYS A 117 3.40 -14.23 -11.51
C LYS A 117 4.71 -14.64 -12.19
N LYS A 118 5.40 -13.72 -12.90
CA LYS A 118 6.72 -13.96 -13.51
C LYS A 118 7.78 -14.33 -12.45
N TYR A 119 7.59 -13.87 -11.21
CA TYR A 119 8.54 -14.04 -10.10
C TYR A 119 8.16 -15.14 -9.11
N GLU A 120 6.98 -15.76 -9.28
CA GLU A 120 6.42 -16.70 -8.31
C GLU A 120 7.39 -17.84 -7.97
N GLN A 121 7.89 -18.54 -9.00
CA GLN A 121 8.79 -19.68 -8.80
C GLN A 121 10.13 -19.27 -8.16
N ALA A 122 10.70 -18.15 -8.58
CA ALA A 122 11.95 -17.64 -8.03
C ALA A 122 11.81 -17.23 -6.55
N LEU A 123 10.67 -16.65 -6.17
CA LEU A 123 10.36 -16.31 -4.78
C LEU A 123 10.17 -17.58 -3.93
N ILE A 124 9.46 -18.58 -4.44
CA ILE A 124 9.28 -19.87 -3.76
C ILE A 124 10.64 -20.52 -3.48
N GLU A 125 11.50 -20.60 -4.49
CA GLU A 125 12.85 -21.17 -4.34
C GLU A 125 13.71 -20.37 -3.37
N PHE A 126 13.65 -19.04 -3.42
CA PHE A 126 14.37 -18.17 -2.49
C PHE A 126 13.95 -18.43 -1.04
N TYR A 127 12.65 -18.52 -0.76
CA TYR A 127 12.15 -18.78 0.59
C TYR A 127 12.47 -20.20 1.10
N GLN A 128 12.48 -21.20 0.22
CA GLN A 128 12.90 -22.56 0.57
C GLN A 128 14.39 -22.63 0.92
N ASN A 129 15.22 -21.90 0.17
CA ASN A 129 16.67 -21.87 0.38
C ASN A 129 17.11 -20.89 1.49
N THR A 130 16.22 -20.01 1.95
CA THR A 130 16.49 -19.00 2.97
C THR A 130 15.44 -19.07 4.09
N PRO A 131 15.45 -20.12 4.93
CA PRO A 131 14.35 -20.42 5.84
C PRO A 131 14.09 -19.34 6.89
N ASP A 132 15.09 -18.52 7.26
CA ASP A 132 14.96 -17.48 8.27
C ASP A 132 14.55 -16.12 7.68
N PHE A 133 14.26 -16.04 6.38
CA PHE A 133 13.87 -14.77 5.74
C PHE A 133 12.52 -14.23 6.23
N ILE A 134 11.57 -15.13 6.54
CA ILE A 134 10.24 -14.78 7.06
C ILE A 134 10.13 -15.28 8.50
N MET A 135 9.94 -14.34 9.44
CA MET A 135 9.78 -14.62 10.86
C MET A 135 8.54 -13.92 11.45
N PRO A 136 7.85 -14.54 12.42
CA PRO A 136 8.00 -15.93 12.88
C PRO A 136 7.55 -16.95 11.81
N GLU A 137 8.04 -18.19 11.89
CA GLU A 137 7.89 -19.20 10.83
C GLU A 137 6.42 -19.47 10.43
N ASN A 138 5.48 -19.39 11.36
CA ASN A 138 4.06 -19.58 11.07
C ASN A 138 3.47 -18.56 10.08
N ARG A 139 4.11 -17.38 9.92
CA ARG A 139 3.71 -16.36 8.94
C ARG A 139 4.00 -16.75 7.49
N LYS A 140 4.79 -17.80 7.24
CA LYS A 140 5.05 -18.32 5.88
C LYS A 140 3.79 -18.85 5.18
N ASN A 141 2.74 -19.16 5.94
CA ASN A 141 1.50 -19.76 5.45
C ASN A 141 0.31 -18.78 5.40
N GLU A 142 0.52 -17.49 5.70
CA GLU A 142 -0.48 -16.42 5.50
C GLU A 142 -0.49 -15.92 4.05
#